data_AF-E9DRC9-F1
#
_entry.id   AF-E9DRC9-F1
#
_cell.length_a   1.000
_cell.length_b   1.000
_cell.length_c   1.000
_cell.angle_alpha   90.00
_cell.angle_beta   90.00
_cell.angle_gamma   90.00
#
_symmetry.space_group_name_H-M   'P 1'
#
loop_
_entity.id
_entity.type
_entity.pdbx_description
1 polymer ?
#
loop_
_entity_poly.entity_id
_entity_poly.type
_entity_poly.pdbx_seq_one_letter_code
_entity_poly.pdbx_strand_id
1 'polypeptide(L)'
;MKTIPKDEIEVLNQEIDDETGQYRIRARNRVHYLTIPTSVFDDNSICRPYLLIPQLPEFPDYQWTTMQISRDDAGLKTTLSSEPLPEIQAIWYPKRIDILSLVRRLKDARRSSPWLGTS
;
A
#
# COMPACT_ATOMS: atom_id res chain seq x y z
N MET A 1 -16.99 -7.54 13.04
CA MET A 1 -16.10 -6.40 12.72
C MET A 1 -16.11 -6.18 11.22
N LYS A 2 -16.12 -4.94 10.75
CA LYS A 2 -16.09 -4.64 9.31
C LYS A 2 -14.63 -4.61 8.85
N THR A 3 -14.33 -5.31 7.78
CA THR A 3 -12.98 -5.39 7.19
C THR A 3 -12.95 -4.73 5.82
N ILE A 4 -11.76 -4.38 5.37
CA ILE A 4 -11.53 -3.79 4.05
C ILE A 4 -11.22 -4.94 3.07
N PRO A 5 -11.96 -5.07 1.96
CA PRO A 5 -11.69 -6.04 0.93
C PRO A 5 -10.26 -5.90 0.36
N LYS A 6 -9.61 -7.02 0.05
CA LYS A 6 -8.21 -7.05 -0.43
C LYS A 6 -7.99 -6.35 -1.76
N ASP A 7 -9.01 -6.33 -2.61
CA ASP A 7 -9.03 -5.64 -3.90
C ASP A 7 -9.14 -4.12 -3.77
N GLU A 8 -9.53 -3.61 -2.59
CA GLU A 8 -9.53 -2.18 -2.26
C GLU A 8 -8.18 -1.70 -1.69
N ILE A 9 -7.15 -2.55 -1.72
CA ILE A 9 -5.82 -2.26 -1.21
C ILE A 9 -4.84 -2.09 -2.36
N GLU A 10 -4.14 -0.97 -2.36
CA GLU A 10 -3.09 -0.64 -3.31
C GLU A 10 -1.79 -0.38 -2.56
N VAL A 11 -0.69 -1.00 -2.97
CA VAL A 11 0.65 -0.65 -2.47
C VAL A 11 1.13 0.61 -3.21
N LEU A 12 1.34 1.68 -2.45
CA LEU A 12 1.82 2.97 -2.97
C LEU A 12 3.34 3.05 -2.99
N ASN A 13 3.99 2.45 -2.00
CA ASN A 13 5.44 2.35 -1.92
C ASN A 13 5.83 1.10 -1.12
N GLN A 14 7.02 0.57 -1.38
CA GLN A 14 7.61 -0.51 -0.61
C GLN A 14 9.11 -0.29 -0.46
N GLU A 15 9.64 -0.61 0.71
CA GLU A 15 11.06 -0.61 1.04
C GLU A 15 11.35 -1.91 1.78
N ILE A 16 12.35 -2.66 1.34
CA ILE A 16 12.65 -3.98 1.88
C ILE A 16 14.15 -4.02 2.17
N ASP A 17 14.49 -4.37 3.40
CA ASP A 17 15.84 -4.68 3.84
C ASP A 17 15.93 -6.16 4.27
N ASP A 18 17.06 -6.57 4.84
CA ASP A 18 17.31 -7.95 5.24
C ASP A 18 16.41 -8.41 6.41
N GLU A 19 15.91 -7.48 7.24
CA GLU A 19 15.14 -7.77 8.45
C GLU A 19 13.64 -7.55 8.27
N THR A 20 13.25 -6.51 7.52
CA THR A 20 11.86 -6.08 7.39
C THR A 20 11.49 -5.58 5.98
N GLY A 21 10.25 -5.86 5.59
CA GLY A 21 9.54 -5.17 4.53
C GLY A 21 8.62 -4.10 5.11
N GLN A 22 8.81 -2.86 4.68
CA GLN A 22 7.98 -1.71 4.99
C GLN A 22 7.13 -1.33 3.78
N TYR A 23 5.83 -1.19 3.98
CA TYR A 23 4.89 -0.92 2.91
C TYR A 23 4.03 0.29 3.25
N ARG A 24 3.94 1.22 2.30
CA ARG A 24 2.94 2.27 2.33
C ARG A 24 1.77 1.82 1.47
N ILE A 25 0.61 1.62 2.08
CA ILE A 25 -0.58 1.15 1.38
C ILE A 25 -1.68 2.22 1.37
N ARG A 26 -2.53 2.18 0.35
CA ARG A 26 -3.83 2.84 0.32
C ARG A 26 -4.89 1.78 0.53
N ALA A 27 -5.70 1.95 1.56
CA ALA A 27 -6.91 1.16 1.77
C ALA A 27 -8.10 2.12 1.67
N ARG A 28 -8.92 1.97 0.62
CA ARG A 28 -9.95 2.95 0.22
C ARG A 28 -9.35 4.35 0.00
N ASN A 29 -9.72 5.32 0.84
CA ASN A 29 -9.27 6.70 0.76
C ASN A 29 -8.33 7.08 1.91
N ARG A 30 -7.66 6.09 2.52
CA ARG A 30 -6.72 6.30 3.63
C ARG A 30 -5.39 5.62 3.34
N VAL A 31 -4.32 6.23 3.83
CA VAL A 31 -2.97 5.69 3.73
C VAL A 31 -2.58 5.09 5.08
N HIS A 32 -2.00 3.90 5.02
CA HIS A 32 -1.51 3.17 6.17
C HIS A 32 -0.12 2.63 5.93
N TYR A 33 0.56 2.25 7.01
CA TYR A 33 1.93 1.75 6.98
C TYR A 33 1.98 0.35 7.57
N LEU A 34 2.54 -0.58 6.81
CA LEU A 34 2.75 -1.95 7.26
C LEU A 34 4.23 -2.19 7.46
N THR A 35 4.56 -2.95 8.49
CA THR A 35 5.88 -3.52 8.67
C THR A 35 5.73 -5.01 8.89
N ILE A 36 6.52 -5.77 8.15
CA ILE A 36 6.48 -7.22 8.14
C ILE A 36 7.92 -7.73 8.20
N PRO A 37 8.33 -8.50 9.21
CA PRO A 37 9.64 -9.14 9.21
C PRO A 37 9.81 -10.06 8.00
N THR A 38 11.02 -10.11 7.43
CA THR A 38 11.33 -10.93 6.25
C THR A 38 11.13 -12.43 6.49
N SER A 39 11.19 -12.87 7.74
CA SER A 39 10.93 -14.26 8.13
C SER A 39 9.45 -14.68 8.06
N VAL A 40 8.51 -13.74 7.90
CA VAL A 40 7.07 -14.05 7.92
C VAL A 40 6.57 -14.61 6.59
N PHE A 41 7.06 -14.11 5.47
CA PHE A 41 6.65 -14.59 4.13
C PHE A 41 7.89 -14.93 3.32
N ASP A 42 7.72 -15.72 2.26
CA ASP A 42 8.83 -16.00 1.37
C ASP A 42 9.28 -14.74 0.60
N ASP A 43 10.55 -14.69 0.24
CA ASP A 43 11.17 -13.54 -0.44
C ASP A 43 10.45 -13.14 -1.73
N ASN A 44 9.88 -14.11 -2.45
CA ASN A 44 9.13 -13.80 -3.68
C ASN A 44 7.83 -13.08 -3.35
N SER A 45 7.13 -13.48 -2.30
CA SER A 45 5.91 -12.81 -1.85
C SER A 45 6.21 -11.40 -1.36
N ILE A 46 7.21 -11.22 -0.50
CA ILE A 46 7.60 -9.92 0.08
C ILE A 46 7.88 -8.88 -1.00
N CYS A 47 8.63 -9.25 -2.04
CA CYS A 47 8.96 -8.31 -3.11
C CYS A 47 7.82 -8.04 -4.10
N ARG A 48 6.72 -8.80 -4.04
CA ARG A 48 5.64 -8.80 -5.05
C ARG A 48 4.28 -8.54 -4.39
N PRO A 49 3.83 -7.28 -4.33
CA PRO A 49 2.55 -6.89 -3.71
C PRO A 49 1.34 -7.75 -4.07
N TYR A 50 1.21 -8.16 -5.35
CA TYR A 50 0.08 -8.96 -5.82
C TYR A 50 0.07 -10.40 -5.27
N LEU A 51 1.23 -10.93 -4.84
CA LEU A 51 1.33 -12.21 -4.12
C LEU A 51 1.16 -12.02 -2.62
N LEU A 52 1.67 -10.90 -2.09
CA LEU A 52 1.64 -10.60 -0.67
C LEU A 52 0.21 -10.33 -0.16
N ILE A 53 -0.52 -9.41 -0.81
CA ILE A 53 -1.81 -8.91 -0.30
C ILE A 53 -2.83 -10.02 0.02
N PRO A 54 -3.01 -11.06 -0.82
CA PRO A 54 -3.92 -12.16 -0.51
C PRO A 54 -3.55 -12.95 0.75
N GLN A 55 -2.28 -12.94 1.16
CA GLN A 55 -1.78 -13.67 2.33
C GLN A 55 -1.82 -12.85 3.62
N LEU A 56 -2.05 -11.54 3.52
CA LEU A 56 -2.11 -10.67 4.68
C LEU A 56 -3.38 -10.94 5.52
N PRO A 57 -3.36 -10.67 6.83
CA PRO A 57 -4.56 -10.70 7.66
C PRO A 57 -5.59 -9.65 7.21
N GLU A 58 -6.84 -9.83 7.63
CA GLU A 58 -7.92 -8.87 7.33
C GLU A 58 -7.60 -7.48 7.89
N PHE A 59 -7.87 -6.46 7.08
CA PHE A 59 -7.63 -5.07 7.48
C PHE A 59 -8.88 -4.48 8.12
N PRO A 60 -8.80 -3.93 9.34
CA PRO A 60 -9.97 -3.34 9.96
C PRO A 60 -10.40 -2.04 9.28
N ASP A 61 -11.72 -1.86 9.15
CA ASP A 61 -12.35 -0.65 8.60
C ASP A 61 -12.57 0.43 9.69
N TYR A 62 -11.58 0.66 10.55
CA TYR A 62 -11.57 1.76 11.52
C TYR A 62 -10.25 2.55 11.45
N GLN A 63 -10.09 3.58 12.28
CA GLN A 63 -8.89 4.43 12.24
C GLN A 63 -7.68 3.75 12.89
N TRP A 64 -6.65 3.49 12.09
CA TRP A 64 -5.31 3.07 12.49
C TRP A 64 -4.30 3.68 11.52
N THR A 65 -3.07 3.84 11.97
CA THR A 65 -1.98 4.46 11.19
C THR A 65 -0.99 3.40 10.75
N THR A 66 -0.57 2.54 11.68
CA THR A 66 0.44 1.51 11.44
C THR A 66 -0.06 0.13 11.84
N MET A 67 0.41 -0.89 11.12
CA MET A 67 0.18 -2.30 11.43
C MET A 67 1.51 -3.05 11.37
N GLN A 68 1.84 -3.73 12.46
CA GLN A 68 2.94 -4.69 12.53
C GLN A 68 2.36 -6.09 12.33
N ILE A 69 2.91 -6.84 11.38
CA ILE A 69 2.50 -8.22 11.12
C ILE A 69 3.65 -9.13 11.52
N SER A 70 3.40 -10.07 12.42
CA SER A 70 4.36 -11.08 12.83
C SER A 70 3.77 -12.48 12.70
N ARG A 71 4.59 -13.51 12.90
CA ARG A 71 4.15 -14.90 12.96
C ARG A 71 4.58 -15.52 14.29
N ASP A 72 3.67 -16.24 14.92
CA ASP A 72 3.93 -17.12 16.06
C ASP A 72 3.45 -18.54 15.76
N ASP A 73 3.55 -19.44 16.75
CA ASP A 73 3.15 -20.85 16.61
C ASP A 73 1.65 -21.04 16.29
N ALA A 74 0.82 -20.04 16.58
CA ALA A 74 -0.61 -20.05 16.31
C ALA A 74 -0.98 -19.43 14.96
N GLY A 75 -0.04 -18.73 14.30
CA GLY A 75 -0.22 -18.18 12.96
C GLY A 75 0.20 -16.72 12.85
N LEU A 76 -0.47 -15.96 11.97
CA LEU A 76 -0.21 -14.54 11.78
C LEU A 76 -0.85 -13.71 12.90
N LYS A 77 -0.05 -12.79 13.46
CA LYS A 77 -0.47 -11.84 14.49
C LYS A 77 -0.33 -10.41 13.98
N THR A 78 -1.26 -9.56 14.38
CA THR A 78 -1.25 -8.14 14.03
C THR A 78 -1.24 -7.26 15.27
N THR A 79 -0.38 -6.25 15.27
CA THR A 79 -0.41 -5.16 16.26
C THR A 79 -0.69 -3.86 15.55
N LEU A 80 -1.73 -3.15 15.98
CA LEU A 80 -2.16 -1.89 15.38
C LEU A 80 -1.81 -0.71 16.28
N SER A 81 -1.43 0.41 15.66
CA SER A 81 -1.32 1.70 16.35
C SER A 81 -2.06 2.78 15.56
N SER A 82 -2.69 3.69 16.29
CA SER A 82 -3.37 4.88 15.75
C SER A 82 -2.60 6.16 16.06
N GLU A 83 -1.35 6.03 16.51
CA GLU A 83 -0.49 7.19 16.72
C GLU A 83 -0.26 7.94 15.40
N PRO A 84 -0.33 9.28 15.40
CA PRO A 84 -0.05 10.07 14.22
C PRO A 84 1.44 10.01 13.88
N LEU A 85 1.77 9.88 12.60
CA LEU A 85 3.15 10.00 12.14
C LEU A 85 3.60 11.47 12.15
N PRO A 86 4.92 11.73 12.22
CA PRO A 86 5.46 13.08 12.11
C PRO A 86 4.95 13.78 10.84
N GLU A 87 4.27 14.91 11.02
CA GLU A 87 3.75 15.74 9.93
C GLU A 87 4.70 16.91 9.65
N ILE A 88 4.79 17.31 8.38
CA ILE A 88 5.48 18.56 8.00
C ILE A 88 4.64 19.74 8.50
N GLN A 89 5.09 20.37 9.59
CA GLN A 89 4.40 21.54 10.17
C GLN A 89 4.68 22.84 9.39
N ALA A 90 5.87 22.95 8.78
CA ALA A 90 6.29 24.12 8.02
C ALA A 90 5.83 24.02 6.56
N ILE A 91 4.67 24.60 6.27
CA ILE A 91 4.09 24.58 4.93
C ILE A 91 4.58 25.79 4.14
N TRP A 92 5.30 25.54 3.05
CA TRP A 92 5.84 26.58 2.17
C TRP A 92 4.81 27.17 1.20
N TYR A 93 3.65 26.50 1.00
CA TYR A 93 2.58 26.97 0.11
C TYR A 93 1.19 26.84 0.76
N PRO A 94 0.38 27.92 0.83
CA PRO A 94 -0.86 27.91 1.62
C PRO A 94 -1.95 26.98 1.08
N LYS A 95 -1.92 26.63 -0.21
CA LYS A 95 -2.91 25.75 -0.82
C LYS A 95 -2.57 24.29 -0.53
N ARG A 96 -3.47 23.59 0.14
CA ARG A 96 -3.43 22.14 0.30
C ARG A 96 -4.25 21.47 -0.80
N ILE A 97 -3.75 20.34 -1.31
CA ILE A 97 -4.44 19.53 -2.31
C ILE A 97 -4.53 18.12 -1.73
N ASP A 98 -5.75 17.59 -1.61
CA ASP A 98 -5.94 16.18 -1.29
C ASP A 98 -5.63 15.34 -2.52
N ILE A 99 -4.43 14.77 -2.56
CA ILE A 99 -3.93 13.97 -3.68
C ILE A 99 -4.78 12.70 -3.88
N LEU A 100 -5.36 12.14 -2.81
CA LEU A 100 -6.15 10.91 -2.90
C LEU A 100 -7.53 11.16 -3.54
N SER A 101 -8.05 12.38 -3.44
CA SER A 101 -9.29 12.81 -4.11
C SER A 101 -9.13 13.03 -5.63
N LEU A 102 -7.90 13.06 -6.14
CA LEU A 102 -7.65 13.36 -7.55
C LEU A 102 -7.96 12.15 -8.44
N VAL A 103 -8.65 12.38 -9.55
CA VAL A 103 -8.89 11.36 -10.57
C VAL A 103 -7.60 11.11 -11.35
N ARG A 104 -7.10 9.87 -11.31
CA ARG A 104 -5.94 9.46 -12.10
C ARG A 104 -6.30 9.45 -13.58
N ARG A 105 -5.69 10.33 -14.38
CA ARG A 105 -5.81 10.28 -15.84
C ARG A 105 -4.70 9.40 -16.41
N LEU A 106 -5.06 8.24 -16.95
CA LEU A 106 -4.16 7.45 -17.78
C LEU A 106 -4.02 8.18 -19.13
N LYS A 107 -2.78 8.39 -19.61
CA LYS A 107 -2.59 8.86 -20.99
C LYS A 107 -3.07 7.75 -21.92
N ASP A 108 -3.99 8.07 -22.82
CA ASP A 108 -4.45 7.15 -23.87
C ASP A 108 -3.26 6.66 -24.69
N ALA A 109 -2.89 5.38 -24.53
CA ALA A 109 -1.84 4.71 -25.31
C ALA A 109 -2.33 4.32 -26.73
N ARG A 110 -3.26 5.08 -27.31
CA ARG A 110 -3.71 4.91 -28.69
C ARG A 110 -3.51 6.20 -29.47
N ARG A 111 -2.25 6.54 -29.77
CA ARG A 111 -1.96 7.20 -31.05
C ARG A 111 -1.60 6.09 -32.03
N SER A 112 -2.58 5.76 -32.87
CA SER A 112 -2.43 5.03 -34.12
C SER A 112 -1.20 5.53 -34.88
N SER A 113 -0.25 4.63 -35.17
CA SER A 113 0.83 4.90 -36.12
C SER A 113 0.24 5.09 -37.52
N PRO A 114 0.48 6.21 -38.22
CA PRO A 114 -0.02 6.44 -39.58
C PRO A 114 0.80 5.72 -40.67
N TRP A 115 1.83 4.96 -40.30
CA TRP A 115 2.76 4.35 -41.25
C TRP A 115 2.55 2.84 -41.34
N LEU A 116 1.46 2.44 -41.99
CA LEU A 116 1.41 1.17 -42.71
C LEU A 116 1.23 1.53 -44.18
N GLY A 117 2.36 1.59 -44.88
CA GLY A 117 2.40 1.77 -46.33
C GLY A 117 1.70 0.59 -47.01
N THR A 118 0.78 0.93 -47.89
CA THR A 118 0.20 0.05 -48.90
C THR A 118 1.32 -0.53 -49.75
N SER A 119 1.45 -1.87 -49.79
CA SER A 119 2.03 -2.60 -50.93
C SER A 119 0.92 -3.10 -51.83
#